data_AF-A0A6P8AU64-F1
#
_entry.id   AF-A0A6P8AU64-F1
#
_cell.length_a   1.000
_cell.length_b   1.000
_cell.length_c   1.000
_cell.angle_alpha   90.00
_cell.angle_beta   90.00
_cell.angle_gamma   90.00
#
_symmetry.space_group_name_H-M   'P 1'
#
loop_
_entity.id
_entity.type
_entity.pdbx_description
1 polymer ?
#
loop_
_entity_poly.entity_id
_entity_poly.type
_entity_poly.pdbx_seq_one_letter_code
_entity_poly.pdbx_strand_id
1 'polypeptide(L)'
;MSDPTAQQTPSLSIREATPSDLPSLQPLVQKAYRGDASRKGWTTEADLVAGQRIDAPGLLSKINAPLGAVLLAFPAGSDEPVACCEVVCRDDSRQVAYFGLFAVDPERQGGGLGKIVLQKAEQYVKDTWGAARMEMTVIWIREELIAWYERRGYSRTGEKRPFPYGEPENGLPLRDDLYFDVLVKDLQRPTDANFITQAAAVEFPSPIDYAPIQQACGRNGGFRDGLLFTCEGQHGGVGMVRNQVLKCVRYAMHAGAAIVVPSMSKRNPKDISDIETIYEAPLEYLFDRNAFVKHLTAACPGMHIYDTKDEFPHYSDRDPHNLTLVGDQFEPNHPPEGIQHPREWRQFFDGWLDGQGVQVSREKPVHVRIDQAFLEYPVQDDGRAFANEYGKILSFRHETRDLAARVLLEMRNKFNLQIDPSRPINPDTYYGAHLRLEKDAVEAWTPEDGWRFSNMKDQFQEQFTNLARFPGLNVVYVASGNLTIVELFRQELARRVEVDSSSIDSPGPYKGRKITVVTKHDLLPDKTVIDSLPFDQQALVDFLVMFRASAFMGVAHSSFPWNVALRRHELSSYESIANEGTDLLRDELSVIMGKRSDYHHIDPFATGLWP
;
A
#
# COMPACT_ATOMS: atom_id res chain seq x y z
N MET A 1 -12.27 44.72 -1.67
CA MET A 1 -13.47 43.87 -1.82
C MET A 1 -12.98 42.44 -1.72
N SER A 2 -13.52 41.69 -0.76
CA SER A 2 -12.94 40.45 -0.24
C SER A 2 -13.33 39.25 -1.10
N ASP A 3 -12.35 38.42 -1.44
CA ASP A 3 -12.43 37.26 -2.32
C ASP A 3 -12.91 35.99 -1.56
N PRO A 4 -13.97 35.28 -2.01
CA PRO A 4 -14.54 34.13 -1.30
C PRO A 4 -14.09 32.81 -1.93
N THR A 5 -13.05 32.15 -1.42
CA THR A 5 -12.85 30.66 -1.49
C THR A 5 -11.56 30.18 -0.80
N ALA A 6 -11.16 30.80 0.32
CA ALA A 6 -10.37 30.09 1.33
C ALA A 6 -11.37 29.43 2.28
N GLN A 7 -11.67 28.13 2.12
CA GLN A 7 -12.38 27.39 3.16
C GLN A 7 -11.46 27.26 4.38
N GLN A 8 -11.49 28.28 5.23
CA GLN A 8 -11.01 28.20 6.60
C GLN A 8 -11.64 26.95 7.22
N THR A 9 -10.82 26.13 7.88
CA THR A 9 -11.34 25.05 8.71
C THR A 9 -12.36 25.66 9.67
N PRO A 10 -13.63 25.21 9.66
CA PRO A 10 -14.64 25.86 10.48
C PRO A 10 -14.21 25.71 11.95
N SER A 11 -13.96 26.85 12.59
CA SER A 11 -13.74 26.88 14.02
C SER A 11 -15.06 26.47 14.69
N LEU A 12 -15.05 25.31 15.36
CA LEU A 12 -16.21 24.74 16.02
C LEU A 12 -15.97 24.70 17.52
N SER A 13 -16.95 25.18 18.27
CA SER A 13 -17.06 24.91 19.70
C SER A 13 -17.91 23.65 19.88
N ILE A 14 -17.46 22.72 20.72
CA ILE A 14 -18.22 21.50 21.05
C ILE A 14 -18.37 21.41 22.57
N ARG A 15 -19.60 21.17 23.02
CA ARG A 15 -19.93 20.97 24.44
C ARG A 15 -21.00 19.90 24.61
N GLU A 16 -21.15 19.41 25.83
CA GLU A 16 -22.28 18.57 26.22
C GLU A 16 -23.60 19.34 26.10
N ALA A 17 -24.62 18.63 25.65
CA ALA A 17 -25.99 19.09 25.62
C ALA A 17 -26.56 19.08 27.03
N THR A 18 -27.44 20.05 27.29
CA THR A 18 -28.24 20.17 28.50
C THR A 18 -29.72 20.05 28.13
N PRO A 19 -30.61 19.79 29.10
CA PRO A 19 -32.04 19.77 28.82
C PRO A 19 -32.58 21.05 28.13
N SER A 20 -31.94 22.21 28.34
CA SER A 20 -32.32 23.47 27.68
C SER A 20 -32.01 23.51 26.18
N ASP A 21 -31.19 22.58 25.67
CA ASP A 21 -30.84 22.51 24.25
C ASP A 21 -31.86 21.71 23.42
N LEU A 22 -32.86 21.07 24.05
CA LEU A 22 -33.89 20.30 23.36
C LEU A 22 -34.57 21.06 22.20
N PRO A 23 -34.96 22.34 22.35
CA PRO A 23 -35.64 23.07 21.28
C PRO A 23 -34.79 23.26 20.01
N SER A 24 -33.47 23.28 20.12
CA SER A 24 -32.55 23.42 18.96
C SER A 24 -32.01 22.07 18.46
N LEU A 25 -31.83 21.09 19.36
CA LEU A 25 -31.34 19.76 19.03
C LEU A 25 -32.37 18.92 18.27
N GLN A 26 -33.64 18.93 18.69
CA GLN A 26 -34.67 18.09 18.08
C GLN A 26 -34.88 18.41 16.58
N PRO A 27 -35.03 19.69 16.17
CA PRO A 27 -35.14 20.04 14.76
C PRO A 27 -33.91 19.62 13.94
N LEU A 28 -32.71 19.76 14.50
CA LEU A 28 -31.46 19.35 13.83
C LEU A 28 -31.44 17.85 13.53
N VAL A 29 -31.77 17.01 14.51
CA VAL A 29 -31.81 15.55 14.33
C VAL A 29 -32.87 15.15 13.31
N GLN A 30 -34.07 15.75 13.38
CA GLN A 30 -35.13 15.49 12.43
C GLN A 30 -34.73 15.88 11.00
N LYS A 31 -34.13 17.07 10.83
CA LYS A 31 -33.65 17.59 9.53
C LYS A 31 -32.57 16.67 8.92
N ALA A 32 -31.69 16.09 9.74
CA ALA A 32 -30.54 15.32 9.25
C ALA A 32 -30.88 13.88 8.81
N TYR A 33 -31.87 13.24 9.42
CA TYR A 33 -32.12 11.81 9.21
C TYR A 33 -33.20 11.50 8.18
N ARG A 34 -34.35 12.19 8.21
CA ARG A 34 -35.56 11.82 7.44
C ARG A 34 -36.29 13.06 6.92
N GLY A 35 -37.15 12.86 5.91
CA GLY A 35 -37.91 13.94 5.24
C GLY A 35 -37.12 14.70 4.17
N ASP A 36 -37.78 15.59 3.44
CA ASP A 36 -37.22 16.23 2.23
C ASP A 36 -35.95 17.05 2.49
N ALA A 37 -35.84 17.68 3.65
CA ALA A 37 -34.64 18.43 4.03
C ALA A 37 -33.40 17.52 4.14
N SER A 38 -33.56 16.28 4.62
CA SER A 38 -32.46 15.31 4.75
C SER A 38 -31.90 14.87 3.40
N ARG A 39 -32.73 14.87 2.34
CA ARG A 39 -32.35 14.47 0.98
C ARG A 39 -31.36 15.43 0.32
N LYS A 40 -31.17 16.62 0.88
CA LYS A 40 -30.09 17.53 0.48
C LYS A 40 -28.71 17.02 0.92
N GLY A 41 -28.67 16.17 1.95
CA GLY A 41 -27.46 15.51 2.44
C GLY A 41 -27.33 14.09 1.89
N TRP A 42 -26.11 13.55 1.91
CA TRP A 42 -25.80 12.20 1.42
C TRP A 42 -26.04 11.11 2.49
N THR A 43 -26.51 11.49 3.68
CA THR A 43 -26.70 10.60 4.84
C THR A 43 -28.16 10.39 5.25
N THR A 44 -29.12 10.68 4.36
CA THR A 44 -30.54 10.45 4.61
C THR A 44 -30.86 8.95 4.78
N GLU A 45 -31.83 8.64 5.66
CA GLU A 45 -32.45 7.32 5.79
C GLU A 45 -33.91 7.33 5.31
N ALA A 46 -34.37 8.41 4.66
CA ALA A 46 -35.78 8.61 4.29
C ALA A 46 -36.35 7.52 3.36
N ASP A 47 -35.49 6.85 2.59
CA ASP A 47 -35.87 5.73 1.71
C ASP A 47 -35.82 4.36 2.41
N LEU A 48 -35.33 4.30 3.65
CA LEU A 48 -35.16 3.07 4.43
C LEU A 48 -36.15 2.99 5.59
N VAL A 49 -36.38 4.11 6.28
CA VAL A 49 -37.22 4.17 7.48
C VAL A 49 -38.03 5.47 7.49
N ALA A 50 -39.35 5.35 7.56
CA ALA A 50 -40.29 6.47 7.72
C ALA A 50 -40.53 6.83 9.20
N GLY A 51 -41.22 7.94 9.46
CA GLY A 51 -41.50 8.44 10.81
C GLY A 51 -40.34 9.19 11.45
N GLN A 52 -40.46 9.62 12.70
CA GLN A 52 -39.41 10.36 13.40
C GLN A 52 -38.30 9.43 13.90
N ARG A 53 -37.03 9.88 13.84
CA ARG A 53 -35.88 9.10 14.32
C ARG A 53 -35.86 8.99 15.84
N ILE A 54 -36.27 10.05 16.52
CA ILE A 54 -36.33 10.17 17.97
C ILE A 54 -37.27 11.34 18.33
N ASP A 55 -37.97 11.22 19.45
CA ASP A 55 -38.82 12.26 20.01
C ASP A 55 -38.11 13.05 21.13
N ALA A 56 -38.77 14.08 21.67
CA ALA A 56 -38.20 14.91 22.74
C ALA A 56 -37.93 14.12 24.04
N PRO A 57 -38.83 13.24 24.52
CA PRO A 57 -38.55 12.35 25.65
C PRO A 57 -37.32 11.45 25.41
N GLY A 58 -37.19 10.85 24.23
CA GLY A 58 -36.04 10.02 23.86
C GLY A 58 -34.74 10.81 23.85
N LEU A 59 -34.74 12.03 23.29
CA LEU A 59 -33.56 12.92 23.34
C LEU A 59 -33.19 13.29 24.77
N LEU A 60 -34.17 13.63 25.61
CA LEU A 60 -33.94 13.94 27.02
C LEU A 60 -33.36 12.75 27.77
N SER A 61 -33.82 11.53 27.47
CA SER A 61 -33.27 10.30 28.04
C SER A 61 -31.80 10.11 27.66
N LYS A 62 -31.41 10.45 26.43
CA LYS A 62 -30.01 10.36 25.98
C LYS A 62 -29.12 11.44 26.62
N ILE A 63 -29.63 12.67 26.75
CA ILE A 63 -28.93 13.76 27.44
C ILE A 63 -28.64 13.39 28.91
N ASN A 64 -29.60 12.73 29.57
CA ASN A 64 -29.47 12.36 30.99
C ASN A 64 -28.92 10.94 31.21
N ALA A 65 -28.45 10.26 30.16
CA ALA A 65 -28.00 8.88 30.27
C ALA A 65 -26.79 8.77 31.21
N PRO A 66 -26.84 7.89 32.24
CA PRO A 66 -25.66 7.62 33.06
C PRO A 66 -24.52 7.09 32.19
N LEU A 67 -23.32 7.65 32.35
CA LEU A 67 -22.15 7.33 31.51
C LEU A 67 -22.40 7.52 30.00
N GLY A 68 -23.28 8.46 29.65
CA GLY A 68 -23.51 8.92 28.29
C GLY A 68 -23.50 10.45 28.21
N ALA A 69 -23.29 10.96 27.01
CA ALA A 69 -23.38 12.37 26.70
C ALA A 69 -23.89 12.58 25.27
N VAL A 70 -24.65 13.65 25.06
CA VAL A 70 -24.92 14.17 23.72
C VAL A 70 -24.04 15.39 23.52
N LEU A 71 -23.21 15.40 22.48
CA LEU A 71 -22.32 16.51 22.16
C LEU A 71 -22.95 17.37 21.06
N LEU A 72 -22.94 18.69 21.23
CA LEU A 72 -23.42 19.69 20.28
C LEU A 72 -22.25 20.47 19.71
N ALA A 73 -22.24 20.69 18.40
CA ALA A 73 -21.23 21.47 17.69
C ALA A 73 -21.81 22.78 17.15
N PHE A 74 -21.14 23.89 17.48
CA PHE A 74 -21.53 25.25 17.14
C PHE A 74 -20.45 25.91 16.28
N PRO A 75 -20.81 26.62 15.19
CA PRO A 75 -19.89 27.51 14.51
C PRO A 75 -19.39 28.59 15.46
N ALA A 76 -18.15 29.06 15.28
CA ALA A 76 -17.60 30.15 16.07
C ALA A 76 -18.52 31.39 16.04
N GLY A 77 -18.91 31.87 17.22
CA GLY A 77 -19.79 33.04 17.38
C GLY A 77 -21.28 32.79 17.13
N SER A 78 -21.71 31.53 16.99
CA SER A 78 -23.12 31.14 16.85
C SER A 78 -23.59 30.33 18.04
N ASP A 79 -24.84 30.55 18.45
CA ASP A 79 -25.54 29.74 19.47
C ASP A 79 -26.45 28.67 18.85
N GLU A 80 -26.45 28.53 17.51
CA GLU A 80 -27.21 27.51 16.80
C GLU A 80 -26.33 26.29 16.49
N PRO A 81 -26.72 25.07 16.92
CA PRO A 81 -25.95 23.86 16.68
C PRO A 81 -26.09 23.41 15.22
N VAL A 82 -24.97 23.05 14.59
CA VAL A 82 -24.92 22.57 13.20
C VAL A 82 -24.67 21.07 13.09
N ALA A 83 -24.29 20.43 14.19
CA ALA A 83 -24.16 18.98 14.28
C ALA A 83 -24.30 18.51 15.73
N CYS A 84 -24.65 17.24 15.92
CA CYS A 84 -24.63 16.58 17.22
C CYS A 84 -24.25 15.11 17.09
N CYS A 85 -23.83 14.50 18.20
CA CYS A 85 -23.66 13.06 18.31
C CYS A 85 -23.92 12.60 19.74
N GLU A 86 -24.28 11.34 19.90
CA GLU A 86 -24.37 10.65 21.18
C GLU A 86 -23.11 9.80 21.37
N VAL A 87 -22.58 9.81 22.59
CA VAL A 87 -21.59 8.86 23.07
C VAL A 87 -22.10 8.18 24.33
N VAL A 88 -21.95 6.85 24.44
CA VAL A 88 -22.40 6.08 25.62
C VAL A 88 -21.37 5.03 25.99
N CYS A 89 -21.04 4.90 27.26
CA CYS A 89 -20.20 3.82 27.74
C CYS A 89 -20.98 2.50 27.76
N ARG A 90 -20.50 1.47 27.05
CA ARG A 90 -21.25 0.20 26.87
C ARG A 90 -21.22 -0.73 28.08
N ASP A 91 -20.22 -0.59 28.94
CA ASP A 91 -20.01 -1.47 30.08
C ASP A 91 -19.35 -0.75 31.25
N ASP A 92 -19.44 -1.36 32.44
CA ASP A 92 -18.79 -0.84 33.65
C ASP A 92 -17.26 -0.85 33.57
N SER A 93 -16.68 -1.60 32.61
CA SER A 93 -15.23 -1.65 32.38
C SER A 93 -14.68 -0.36 31.76
N ARG A 94 -15.58 0.47 31.21
CA ARG A 94 -15.29 1.73 30.51
C ARG A 94 -14.35 1.61 29.33
N GLN A 95 -14.13 0.39 28.84
CA GLN A 95 -13.21 0.15 27.72
C GLN A 95 -13.84 0.43 26.36
N VAL A 96 -15.17 0.30 26.24
CA VAL A 96 -15.87 0.48 24.97
C VAL A 96 -16.88 1.62 25.07
N ALA A 97 -16.70 2.63 24.22
CA ALA A 97 -17.68 3.68 23.99
C ALA A 97 -18.50 3.38 22.72
N TYR A 98 -19.79 3.61 22.75
CA TYR A 98 -20.67 3.59 21.60
C TYR A 98 -20.86 4.99 21.05
N PHE A 99 -20.78 5.14 19.74
CA PHE A 99 -21.06 6.37 19.01
C PHE A 99 -22.36 6.23 18.22
N GLY A 100 -23.30 7.16 18.42
CA GLY A 100 -24.64 7.10 17.86
C GLY A 100 -25.25 8.48 17.64
N LEU A 101 -26.52 8.49 17.23
CA LEU A 101 -27.33 9.70 17.00
C LEU A 101 -26.55 10.83 16.29
N PHE A 102 -25.75 10.46 15.30
CA PHE A 102 -24.88 11.41 14.63
C PHE A 102 -25.67 12.19 13.57
N ALA A 103 -25.91 13.47 13.82
CA ALA A 103 -26.63 14.35 12.91
C ALA A 103 -25.72 15.50 12.49
N VAL A 104 -25.65 15.77 11.19
CA VAL A 104 -25.02 16.97 10.62
C VAL A 104 -26.05 17.67 9.76
N ASP A 105 -26.20 18.98 9.92
CA ASP A 105 -27.09 19.79 9.10
C ASP A 105 -26.89 19.46 7.61
N PRO A 106 -27.92 18.96 6.89
CA PRO A 106 -27.81 18.51 5.51
C PRO A 106 -27.17 19.55 4.57
N GLU A 107 -27.44 20.83 4.80
CA GLU A 107 -26.94 21.92 3.95
C GLU A 107 -25.46 22.24 4.20
N ARG A 108 -24.85 21.64 5.23
CA ARG A 108 -23.45 21.80 5.62
C ARG A 108 -22.65 20.51 5.48
N GLN A 109 -23.26 19.45 4.95
CA GLN A 109 -22.54 18.22 4.63
C GLN A 109 -21.56 18.45 3.47
N GLY A 110 -20.54 17.60 3.36
CA GLY A 110 -19.46 17.79 2.38
C GLY A 110 -18.40 18.81 2.78
N GLY A 111 -18.66 19.70 3.74
CA GLY A 111 -17.71 20.72 4.23
C GLY A 111 -16.76 20.27 5.35
N GLY A 112 -16.59 18.97 5.59
CA GLY A 112 -15.69 18.43 6.62
C GLY A 112 -16.21 18.46 8.06
N LEU A 113 -17.36 19.10 8.35
CA LEU A 113 -17.97 19.20 9.68
C LEU A 113 -18.10 17.83 10.40
N GLY A 114 -18.61 16.82 9.70
CA GLY A 114 -18.78 15.50 10.29
C GLY A 114 -17.47 14.82 10.71
N LYS A 115 -16.37 15.08 9.98
CA LYS A 115 -15.04 14.57 10.34
C LYS A 115 -14.58 15.15 11.68
N ILE A 116 -14.80 16.46 11.88
CA ILE A 116 -14.38 17.16 13.10
C ILE A 116 -15.18 16.67 14.31
N VAL A 117 -16.51 16.53 14.16
CA VAL A 117 -17.38 16.06 15.25
C VAL A 117 -17.02 14.64 15.68
N LEU A 118 -16.81 13.73 14.74
CA LEU A 118 -16.39 12.35 15.05
C LEU A 118 -15.05 12.33 15.82
N GLN A 119 -14.05 13.07 15.34
CA GLN A 119 -12.74 13.16 16.01
C GLN A 119 -12.86 13.72 17.44
N LYS A 120 -13.75 14.69 17.64
CA LYS A 120 -13.99 15.28 18.96
C LYS A 120 -14.75 14.35 19.89
N ALA A 121 -15.69 13.56 19.38
CA ALA A 121 -16.35 12.51 20.15
C ALA A 121 -15.36 11.41 20.57
N GLU A 122 -14.49 10.96 19.65
CA GLU A 122 -13.41 10.02 19.94
C GLU A 122 -12.47 10.55 21.02
N GLN A 123 -12.09 11.83 20.95
CA GLN A 123 -11.25 12.45 21.98
C GLN A 123 -11.98 12.57 23.32
N TYR A 124 -13.25 13.00 23.31
CA TYR A 124 -14.07 13.15 24.51
C TYR A 124 -14.16 11.84 25.32
N VAL A 125 -14.42 10.71 24.67
CA VAL A 125 -14.55 9.43 25.39
C VAL A 125 -13.20 8.89 25.90
N LYS A 126 -12.09 9.21 25.23
CA LYS A 126 -10.74 8.91 25.73
C LYS A 126 -10.47 9.70 27.01
N ASP A 127 -10.72 11.00 26.97
CA ASP A 127 -10.39 11.90 28.08
C ASP A 127 -11.32 11.69 29.28
N THR A 128 -12.61 11.45 29.03
CA THR A 128 -13.62 11.36 30.09
C THR A 128 -13.72 9.96 30.68
N TRP A 129 -13.58 8.91 29.86
CA TRP A 129 -13.82 7.52 30.30
C TRP A 129 -12.58 6.63 30.23
N GLY A 130 -11.52 7.05 29.54
CA GLY A 130 -10.38 6.16 29.25
C GLY A 130 -10.73 5.07 28.24
N ALA A 131 -11.77 5.28 27.42
CA ALA A 131 -12.24 4.28 26.47
C ALA A 131 -11.13 3.86 25.49
N ALA A 132 -10.88 2.55 25.45
CA ALA A 132 -9.88 1.96 24.57
C ALA A 132 -10.39 1.68 23.16
N ARG A 133 -11.72 1.65 22.98
CA ARG A 133 -12.38 1.34 21.71
C ARG A 133 -13.66 2.17 21.55
N MET A 134 -13.95 2.54 20.31
CA MET A 134 -15.26 3.10 19.91
C MET A 134 -15.97 2.11 19.00
N GLU A 135 -17.24 1.87 19.27
CA GLU A 135 -18.15 1.02 18.49
C GLU A 135 -19.29 1.86 17.92
N MET A 136 -19.79 1.51 16.74
CA MET A 136 -21.07 2.00 16.24
C MET A 136 -21.79 0.94 15.42
N THR A 137 -23.08 1.18 15.17
CA THR A 137 -23.92 0.35 14.32
C THR A 137 -24.45 1.16 13.14
N VAL A 138 -24.27 0.66 11.92
CA VAL A 138 -24.71 1.32 10.69
C VAL A 138 -25.61 0.38 9.90
N ILE A 139 -26.72 0.88 9.33
CA ILE A 139 -27.61 0.06 8.50
C ILE A 139 -26.81 -0.45 7.30
N TRP A 140 -26.79 -1.77 7.08
CA TRP A 140 -25.86 -2.45 6.17
C TRP A 140 -25.87 -1.89 4.74
N ILE A 141 -27.03 -1.49 4.23
CA ILE A 141 -27.16 -0.99 2.85
C ILE A 141 -26.50 0.38 2.62
N ARG A 142 -26.06 1.06 3.69
CA ARG A 142 -25.45 2.39 3.62
C ARG A 142 -23.94 2.31 3.33
N GLU A 143 -23.57 1.64 2.25
CA GLU A 143 -22.19 1.35 1.87
C GLU A 143 -21.30 2.61 1.80
N GLU A 144 -21.80 3.71 1.25
CA GLU A 144 -21.04 4.97 1.20
C GLU A 144 -20.70 5.52 2.60
N LEU A 145 -21.63 5.37 3.55
CA LEU A 145 -21.42 5.81 4.94
C LEU A 145 -20.45 4.88 5.66
N ILE A 146 -20.55 3.57 5.42
CA ILE A 146 -19.60 2.59 5.97
C ILE A 146 -18.19 2.89 5.46
N ALA A 147 -18.03 3.06 4.14
CA ALA A 147 -16.75 3.44 3.54
C ALA A 147 -16.23 4.78 4.10
N TRP A 148 -17.11 5.72 4.43
CA TRP A 148 -16.73 6.98 5.08
C TRP A 148 -16.14 6.76 6.47
N TYR A 149 -16.72 5.86 7.29
CA TYR A 149 -16.16 5.48 8.59
C TYR A 149 -14.85 4.69 8.45
N GLU A 150 -14.74 3.79 7.47
CA GLU A 150 -13.51 3.01 7.23
C GLU A 150 -12.31 3.91 6.87
N ARG A 151 -12.54 4.96 6.07
CA ARG A 151 -11.53 6.01 5.82
C ARG A 151 -11.11 6.77 7.07
N ARG A 152 -11.84 6.64 8.19
CA ARG A 152 -11.56 7.28 9.49
C ARG A 152 -11.04 6.29 10.54
N GLY A 153 -10.71 5.06 10.13
CA GLY A 153 -10.08 4.05 10.98
C GLY A 153 -11.05 3.10 11.68
N TYR A 154 -12.33 3.08 11.27
CA TYR A 154 -13.24 2.02 11.69
C TYR A 154 -13.08 0.79 10.81
N SER A 155 -13.41 -0.38 11.33
CA SER A 155 -13.43 -1.63 10.57
C SER A 155 -14.69 -2.40 10.90
N ARG A 156 -15.26 -3.07 9.88
CA ARG A 156 -16.37 -4.02 10.07
C ARG A 156 -15.87 -5.18 10.93
N THR A 157 -16.65 -5.55 11.93
CA THR A 157 -16.34 -6.71 12.81
C THR A 157 -16.82 -8.04 12.23
N GLY A 158 -17.74 -7.99 11.26
CA GLY A 158 -18.51 -9.15 10.80
C GLY A 158 -19.73 -9.47 11.68
N GLU A 159 -19.86 -8.85 12.86
CA GLU A 159 -21.06 -8.96 13.70
C GLU A 159 -22.22 -8.19 13.06
N LYS A 160 -23.39 -8.86 12.98
CA LYS A 160 -24.65 -8.28 12.52
C LYS A 160 -25.62 -8.20 13.69
N ARG A 161 -26.21 -7.02 13.92
CA ARG A 161 -27.25 -6.83 14.93
C ARG A 161 -28.61 -6.60 14.29
N PRO A 162 -29.70 -7.17 14.84
CA PRO A 162 -31.02 -7.06 14.25
C PRO A 162 -31.50 -5.60 14.25
N PHE A 163 -32.22 -5.22 13.18
CA PHE A 163 -32.98 -3.98 13.18
C PHE A 163 -34.27 -4.18 14.02
N PRO A 164 -34.67 -3.22 14.86
CA PRO A 164 -35.85 -3.34 15.72
C PRO A 164 -37.16 -3.21 14.94
N TYR A 165 -37.58 -4.29 14.29
CA TYR A 165 -38.87 -4.37 13.60
C TYR A 165 -40.05 -4.36 14.58
N GLY A 166 -41.09 -3.58 14.27
CA GLY A 166 -42.33 -3.55 15.06
C GLY A 166 -42.30 -2.62 16.28
N GLU A 167 -41.24 -1.83 16.46
CA GLU A 167 -41.11 -0.82 17.51
C GLU A 167 -41.36 0.59 16.93
N PRO A 168 -42.57 1.18 17.08
CA PRO A 168 -42.94 2.43 16.41
C PRO A 168 -42.04 3.63 16.76
N GLU A 169 -41.44 3.59 17.94
CA GLU A 169 -40.47 4.57 18.47
C GLU A 169 -39.16 4.65 17.66
N ASN A 170 -38.82 3.63 16.87
CA ASN A 170 -37.64 3.59 16.01
C ASN A 170 -37.92 4.01 14.56
N GLY A 171 -39.18 4.36 14.25
CA GLY A 171 -39.68 4.61 12.91
C GLY A 171 -40.29 3.37 12.24
N LEU A 172 -40.85 3.58 11.05
CA LEU A 172 -41.52 2.54 10.27
C LEU A 172 -40.59 2.06 9.15
N PRO A 173 -40.03 0.84 9.22
CA PRO A 173 -39.19 0.30 8.16
C PRO A 173 -39.96 0.23 6.85
N LEU A 174 -39.35 0.67 5.75
CA LEU A 174 -39.95 0.59 4.41
C LEU A 174 -39.60 -0.71 3.69
N ARG A 175 -38.91 -1.63 4.38
CA ARG A 175 -38.35 -2.88 3.88
C ARG A 175 -38.04 -3.85 5.03
N ASP A 176 -37.96 -5.14 4.74
CA ASP A 176 -37.91 -6.26 5.70
C ASP A 176 -36.51 -6.91 5.84
N ASP A 177 -35.50 -6.36 5.15
CA ASP A 177 -34.13 -6.88 5.07
C ASP A 177 -33.10 -6.06 5.89
N LEU A 178 -33.53 -5.16 6.79
CA LEU A 178 -32.63 -4.30 7.55
C LEU A 178 -31.95 -5.04 8.71
N TYR A 179 -30.64 -4.81 8.82
CA TYR A 179 -29.81 -5.14 9.97
C TYR A 179 -28.70 -4.08 10.10
N PHE A 180 -28.01 -4.08 11.24
CA PHE A 180 -26.86 -3.23 11.49
C PHE A 180 -25.55 -4.02 11.32
N ASP A 181 -24.62 -3.47 10.56
CA ASP A 181 -23.21 -3.84 10.65
C ASP A 181 -22.58 -3.15 11.86
N VAL A 182 -21.82 -3.90 12.65
CA VAL A 182 -21.06 -3.38 13.79
C VAL A 182 -19.66 -2.98 13.33
N LEU A 183 -19.33 -1.71 13.51
CA LEU A 183 -18.03 -1.12 13.19
C LEU A 183 -17.30 -0.77 14.50
N VAL A 184 -16.00 -1.04 14.54
CA VAL A 184 -15.14 -0.71 15.69
C VAL A 184 -13.90 0.05 15.28
N LYS A 185 -13.37 0.87 16.20
CA LYS A 185 -12.08 1.54 16.10
C LYS A 185 -11.37 1.47 17.44
N ASP A 186 -10.14 0.98 17.45
CA ASP A 186 -9.29 1.09 18.63
C ASP A 186 -8.84 2.55 18.81
N LEU A 187 -9.08 3.07 20.01
CA LEU A 187 -8.82 4.45 20.41
C LEU A 187 -7.44 4.63 21.05
N GLN A 188 -6.84 3.56 21.55
CA GLN A 188 -5.48 3.61 22.09
C GLN A 188 -4.45 3.69 20.96
N ARG A 189 -3.44 4.55 21.12
CA ARG A 189 -2.28 4.52 20.25
C ARG A 189 -1.53 3.21 20.55
N PRO A 190 -1.17 2.39 19.54
CA PRO A 190 -0.34 1.22 19.79
C PRO A 190 0.94 1.65 20.50
N THR A 191 1.44 0.84 21.42
CA THR A 191 2.82 0.99 21.92
C THR A 191 3.78 0.97 20.74
N ASP A 192 4.93 1.61 20.87
CA ASP A 192 5.92 1.65 19.79
C ASP A 192 6.34 0.24 19.33
N ALA A 193 6.47 -0.70 20.27
CA ALA A 193 6.75 -2.10 19.97
C ALA A 193 5.62 -2.78 19.17
N ASN A 194 4.36 -2.56 19.55
CA ASN A 194 3.21 -3.12 18.82
C ASN A 194 3.07 -2.48 17.43
N PHE A 195 3.32 -1.17 17.32
CA PHE A 195 3.32 -0.49 16.03
C PHE A 195 4.37 -1.07 15.10
N ILE A 196 5.60 -1.25 15.58
CA ILE A 196 6.70 -1.81 14.77
C ILE A 196 6.34 -3.22 14.33
N THR A 197 5.89 -4.07 15.25
CA THR A 197 5.52 -5.47 14.95
C THR A 197 4.41 -5.54 13.90
N GLN A 198 3.34 -4.75 14.05
CA GLN A 198 2.23 -4.72 13.10
C GLN A 198 2.68 -4.17 11.74
N ALA A 199 3.42 -3.07 11.72
CA ALA A 199 3.88 -2.47 10.47
C ALA A 199 4.87 -3.37 9.71
N ALA A 200 5.78 -4.05 10.41
CA ALA A 200 6.73 -4.98 9.80
C ALA A 200 6.07 -6.26 9.26
N ALA A 201 4.88 -6.61 9.77
CA ALA A 201 4.10 -7.76 9.30
C ALA A 201 3.29 -7.49 8.03
N VAL A 202 3.01 -6.22 7.69
CA VAL A 202 2.18 -5.86 6.53
C VAL A 202 3.08 -5.49 5.35
N GLU A 203 3.55 -6.54 4.68
CA GLU A 203 4.35 -6.44 3.45
C GLU A 203 3.47 -6.39 2.19
N PHE A 204 2.35 -7.11 2.21
CA PHE A 204 1.43 -7.27 1.09
C PHE A 204 0.02 -6.78 1.44
N PRO A 205 -0.81 -6.42 0.44
CA PRO A 205 -2.20 -5.99 0.65
C PRO A 205 -3.06 -6.99 1.43
N SER A 206 -2.78 -8.28 1.24
CA SER A 206 -3.46 -9.40 1.86
C SER A 206 -2.48 -10.55 2.12
N PRO A 207 -2.78 -11.44 3.07
CA PRO A 207 -2.07 -12.71 3.20
C PRO A 207 -2.07 -13.49 1.88
N ILE A 208 -1.03 -14.27 1.64
CA ILE A 208 -0.90 -15.10 0.44
C ILE A 208 -2.03 -16.13 0.34
N ASP A 209 -2.66 -16.19 -0.82
CA ASP A 209 -3.51 -17.32 -1.24
C ASP A 209 -2.69 -18.26 -2.12
N TYR A 210 -2.50 -19.49 -1.63
CA TYR A 210 -1.68 -20.48 -2.31
C TYR A 210 -2.41 -21.15 -3.49
N ALA A 211 -3.74 -21.10 -3.55
CA ALA A 211 -4.51 -21.90 -4.51
C ALA A 211 -4.17 -21.61 -5.98
N PRO A 212 -4.02 -20.35 -6.43
CA PRO A 212 -3.62 -20.07 -7.82
C PRO A 212 -2.23 -20.61 -8.16
N ILE A 213 -1.29 -20.54 -7.21
CA ILE A 213 0.09 -21.03 -7.41
C ILE A 213 0.13 -22.55 -7.44
N GLN A 214 -0.63 -23.22 -6.58
CA GLN A 214 -0.79 -24.68 -6.57
C GLN A 214 -1.37 -25.18 -7.89
N GLN A 215 -2.36 -24.47 -8.43
CA GLN A 215 -2.94 -24.81 -9.73
C GLN A 215 -1.89 -24.73 -10.84
N ALA A 216 -1.09 -23.65 -10.90
CA ALA A 216 -0.04 -23.51 -11.90
C ALA A 216 1.09 -24.55 -11.73
N CYS A 217 1.52 -24.80 -10.49
CA CYS A 217 2.51 -25.81 -10.13
C CYS A 217 2.14 -27.22 -10.63
N GLY A 218 0.84 -27.57 -10.60
CA GLY A 218 0.36 -28.90 -11.00
C GLY A 218 0.20 -29.14 -12.52
N ARG A 219 0.43 -28.15 -13.39
CA ARG A 219 0.04 -28.24 -14.82
C ARG A 219 0.95 -29.13 -15.69
N ASN A 220 2.23 -29.28 -15.36
CA ASN A 220 3.23 -29.83 -16.28
C ASN A 220 3.56 -31.31 -16.05
N GLY A 221 2.59 -32.11 -15.61
CA GLY A 221 2.77 -33.56 -15.46
C GLY A 221 3.62 -33.99 -14.26
N GLY A 222 3.88 -33.07 -13.32
CA GLY A 222 4.60 -33.34 -12.07
C GLY A 222 6.10 -33.03 -12.08
N PHE A 223 6.74 -33.28 -10.95
CA PHE A 223 8.18 -33.08 -10.76
C PHE A 223 8.96 -34.32 -11.18
N ARG A 224 10.14 -34.08 -11.77
CA ARG A 224 11.02 -35.12 -12.30
C ARG A 224 12.12 -35.44 -11.30
N ASP A 225 12.17 -36.70 -10.90
CA ASP A 225 13.31 -37.23 -10.16
C ASP A 225 14.58 -37.05 -11.00
N GLY A 226 15.63 -36.50 -10.39
CA GLY A 226 16.91 -36.30 -11.06
C GLY A 226 17.06 -34.98 -11.82
N LEU A 227 16.13 -34.03 -11.75
CA LEU A 227 16.33 -32.69 -12.31
C LEU A 227 16.47 -31.63 -11.21
N LEU A 228 17.60 -30.93 -11.20
CA LEU A 228 17.91 -29.86 -10.24
C LEU A 228 18.17 -28.54 -10.96
N PHE A 229 17.57 -27.46 -10.44
CA PHE A 229 17.83 -26.09 -10.86
C PHE A 229 18.57 -25.31 -9.78
N THR A 230 19.49 -24.45 -10.19
CA THR A 230 20.09 -23.41 -9.33
C THR A 230 19.96 -22.03 -9.97
N CYS A 231 20.09 -21.00 -9.14
CA CYS A 231 19.86 -19.61 -9.50
C CYS A 231 20.95 -18.69 -8.91
N GLU A 232 22.21 -19.12 -8.88
CA GLU A 232 23.31 -18.26 -8.42
C GLU A 232 23.59 -17.10 -9.38
N GLY A 233 24.28 -16.05 -8.92
CA GLY A 233 24.75 -14.94 -9.77
C GLY A 233 23.69 -13.91 -10.17
N GLN A 234 22.48 -13.98 -9.60
CA GLN A 234 21.45 -12.95 -9.81
C GLN A 234 21.91 -11.63 -9.20
N HIS A 235 21.72 -10.51 -9.90
CA HIS A 235 22.34 -9.25 -9.50
C HIS A 235 21.53 -8.01 -9.96
N GLY A 236 21.96 -6.85 -9.46
CA GLY A 236 21.29 -5.57 -9.67
C GLY A 236 20.51 -5.09 -8.44
N GLY A 237 19.51 -4.25 -8.64
CA GLY A 237 18.71 -3.68 -7.55
C GLY A 237 17.69 -4.64 -6.98
N VAL A 238 17.09 -4.28 -5.84
CA VAL A 238 16.03 -5.07 -5.18
C VAL A 238 14.92 -5.47 -6.16
N GLY A 239 14.49 -4.56 -7.05
CA GLY A 239 13.47 -4.84 -8.06
C GLY A 239 13.91 -5.84 -9.12
N MET A 240 15.20 -5.84 -9.48
CA MET A 240 15.81 -6.79 -10.42
C MET A 240 15.98 -8.16 -9.79
N VAL A 241 16.72 -8.23 -8.67
CA VAL A 241 17.05 -9.50 -8.00
C VAL A 241 15.79 -10.22 -7.54
N ARG A 242 14.81 -9.50 -6.98
CA ARG A 242 13.53 -10.10 -6.58
C ARG A 242 12.86 -10.81 -7.75
N ASN A 243 12.80 -10.14 -8.88
CA ASN A 243 12.16 -10.69 -10.07
C ASN A 243 13.01 -11.82 -10.66
N GLN A 244 14.32 -11.68 -10.71
CA GLN A 244 15.22 -12.74 -11.14
C GLN A 244 15.04 -14.05 -10.39
N VAL A 245 14.97 -13.98 -9.06
CA VAL A 245 14.67 -15.13 -8.20
C VAL A 245 13.30 -15.72 -8.51
N LEU A 246 12.25 -14.88 -8.63
CA LEU A 246 10.89 -15.34 -8.95
C LEU A 246 10.80 -16.01 -10.33
N LYS A 247 11.55 -15.52 -11.34
CA LYS A 247 11.61 -16.15 -12.67
C LYS A 247 12.32 -17.48 -12.61
N CYS A 248 13.46 -17.56 -11.93
CA CYS A 248 14.16 -18.82 -11.77
C CYS A 248 13.26 -19.90 -11.15
N VAL A 249 12.52 -19.55 -10.09
CA VAL A 249 11.52 -20.43 -9.48
C VAL A 249 10.43 -20.80 -10.49
N ARG A 250 9.94 -19.87 -11.31
CA ARG A 250 8.88 -20.12 -12.29
C ARG A 250 9.33 -21.07 -13.39
N TYR A 251 10.57 -20.94 -13.86
CA TYR A 251 11.18 -21.85 -14.84
C TYR A 251 11.46 -23.23 -14.24
N ALA A 252 11.92 -23.31 -12.98
CA ALA A 252 12.05 -24.58 -12.28
C ALA A 252 10.69 -25.29 -12.14
N MET A 253 9.63 -24.55 -11.80
CA MET A 253 8.25 -25.07 -11.80
C MET A 253 7.84 -25.56 -13.20
N HIS A 254 8.15 -24.81 -14.26
CA HIS A 254 7.85 -25.24 -15.63
C HIS A 254 8.56 -26.54 -15.98
N ALA A 255 9.86 -26.60 -15.68
CA ALA A 255 10.73 -27.75 -15.86
C ALA A 255 10.39 -28.94 -14.96
N GLY A 256 9.49 -28.79 -13.98
CA GLY A 256 9.25 -29.82 -12.97
C GLY A 256 10.54 -30.21 -12.25
N ALA A 257 11.40 -29.24 -11.98
CA ALA A 257 12.70 -29.45 -11.35
C ALA A 257 12.61 -29.20 -9.84
N ALA A 258 13.47 -29.87 -9.07
CA ALA A 258 13.82 -29.37 -7.75
C ALA A 258 14.65 -28.08 -7.85
N ILE A 259 14.74 -27.32 -6.77
CA ILE A 259 15.47 -26.05 -6.73
C ILE A 259 16.40 -25.99 -5.51
N VAL A 260 17.59 -25.41 -5.68
CA VAL A 260 18.41 -24.97 -4.55
C VAL A 260 17.99 -23.57 -4.13
N VAL A 261 17.96 -23.29 -2.82
CA VAL A 261 17.70 -21.94 -2.29
C VAL A 261 18.56 -20.91 -3.06
N PRO A 262 17.93 -19.96 -3.77
CA PRO A 262 18.65 -19.02 -4.64
C PRO A 262 19.67 -18.15 -3.89
N SER A 263 20.67 -17.69 -4.62
CA SER A 263 21.68 -16.74 -4.13
C SER A 263 21.83 -15.58 -5.12
N MET A 264 22.66 -14.59 -4.76
CA MET A 264 22.82 -13.36 -5.56
C MET A 264 24.22 -12.77 -5.44
N SER A 265 24.69 -12.11 -6.48
CA SER A 265 25.92 -11.33 -6.42
C SER A 265 25.69 -10.00 -5.71
N LYS A 266 26.58 -9.69 -4.77
CA LYS A 266 26.64 -8.36 -4.16
C LYS A 266 27.28 -7.37 -5.12
N ARG A 267 26.83 -6.14 -5.10
CA ARG A 267 27.58 -5.05 -5.75
C ARG A 267 28.92 -4.82 -5.08
N ASN A 268 29.83 -4.21 -5.83
CA ASN A 268 31.13 -3.79 -5.30
C ASN A 268 30.93 -2.62 -4.31
N PRO A 269 31.37 -2.76 -3.04
CA PRO A 269 31.14 -1.72 -2.03
C PRO A 269 31.94 -0.43 -2.28
N LYS A 270 32.96 -0.46 -3.16
CA LYS A 270 33.76 0.71 -3.54
C LYS A 270 33.29 1.36 -4.83
N ASP A 271 32.50 0.64 -5.62
CA ASP A 271 31.92 1.10 -6.88
C ASP A 271 30.51 0.52 -7.04
N ILE A 272 29.51 1.29 -6.62
CA ILE A 272 28.12 0.81 -6.62
C ILE A 272 27.55 0.60 -8.03
N SER A 273 28.24 1.07 -9.08
CA SER A 273 27.87 0.82 -10.47
C SER A 273 28.30 -0.59 -10.95
N ASP A 274 29.28 -1.18 -10.28
CA ASP A 274 29.75 -2.54 -10.54
C ASP A 274 28.84 -3.56 -9.82
N ILE A 275 27.90 -4.10 -10.58
CA ILE A 275 26.87 -5.04 -10.12
C ILE A 275 27.17 -6.49 -10.47
N GLU A 276 28.06 -6.73 -11.44
CA GLU A 276 28.42 -8.05 -11.96
C GLU A 276 29.65 -8.60 -11.23
N THR A 277 29.52 -8.82 -9.92
CA THR A 277 30.65 -9.29 -9.12
C THR A 277 30.61 -10.80 -8.88
N ILE A 278 31.77 -11.34 -8.50
CA ILE A 278 31.91 -12.73 -8.04
C ILE A 278 31.51 -12.92 -6.57
N TYR A 279 31.10 -11.85 -5.87
CA TYR A 279 30.82 -11.89 -4.44
C TYR A 279 29.41 -12.41 -4.18
N GLU A 280 29.27 -13.73 -4.15
CA GLU A 280 28.00 -14.38 -3.88
C GLU A 280 27.53 -14.13 -2.43
N ALA A 281 26.25 -13.87 -2.28
CA ALA A 281 25.55 -13.74 -1.02
C ALA A 281 24.32 -14.65 -0.98
N PRO A 282 23.99 -15.19 0.20
CA PRO A 282 22.83 -16.03 0.35
C PRO A 282 21.54 -15.21 0.25
N LEU A 283 20.40 -15.89 0.09
CA LEU A 283 19.07 -15.29 -0.07
C LEU A 283 18.76 -14.23 1.01
N GLU A 284 19.23 -14.45 2.24
CA GLU A 284 19.08 -13.61 3.44
C GLU A 284 19.67 -12.20 3.30
N TYR A 285 20.50 -11.98 2.27
CA TYR A 285 21.04 -10.66 1.98
C TYR A 285 19.93 -9.64 1.68
N LEU A 286 18.85 -10.04 1.00
CA LEU A 286 17.71 -9.16 0.69
C LEU A 286 16.35 -9.74 1.13
N PHE A 287 16.22 -11.05 1.25
CA PHE A 287 14.94 -11.73 1.46
C PHE A 287 14.91 -12.56 2.73
N ASP A 288 13.74 -12.99 3.13
CA ASP A 288 13.54 -13.89 4.28
C ASP A 288 13.54 -15.34 3.79
N ARG A 289 14.65 -16.07 4.02
CA ARG A 289 14.80 -17.46 3.60
C ARG A 289 13.73 -18.36 4.21
N ASN A 290 13.36 -18.16 5.47
CA ASN A 290 12.38 -19.01 6.13
C ASN A 290 10.99 -18.78 5.53
N ALA A 291 10.64 -17.53 5.25
CA ALA A 291 9.41 -17.20 4.52
C ALA A 291 9.43 -17.83 3.12
N PHE A 292 10.54 -17.71 2.38
CA PHE A 292 10.68 -18.32 1.05
C PHE A 292 10.41 -19.83 1.06
N VAL A 293 11.12 -20.59 1.90
CA VAL A 293 10.95 -22.03 2.01
C VAL A 293 9.53 -22.39 2.42
N LYS A 294 8.97 -21.71 3.42
CA LYS A 294 7.60 -21.93 3.91
C LYS A 294 6.57 -21.68 2.81
N HIS A 295 6.62 -20.52 2.16
CA HIS A 295 5.64 -20.13 1.16
C HIS A 295 5.75 -20.98 -0.09
N LEU A 296 6.96 -21.27 -0.57
CA LEU A 296 7.15 -22.09 -1.76
C LEU A 296 6.73 -23.54 -1.55
N THR A 297 7.02 -24.12 -0.37
CA THR A 297 6.55 -25.47 -0.02
C THR A 297 5.02 -25.54 0.00
N ALA A 298 4.34 -24.53 0.55
CA ALA A 298 2.88 -24.48 0.57
C ALA A 298 2.28 -24.21 -0.82
N ALA A 299 2.93 -23.35 -1.61
CA ALA A 299 2.48 -22.94 -2.93
C ALA A 299 2.72 -24.00 -4.01
N CYS A 300 3.76 -24.82 -3.87
CA CYS A 300 4.13 -25.85 -4.84
C CYS A 300 4.67 -27.11 -4.14
N PRO A 301 3.81 -27.90 -3.47
CA PRO A 301 4.23 -29.01 -2.60
C PRO A 301 5.02 -30.13 -3.28
N GLY A 302 4.91 -30.27 -4.61
CA GLY A 302 5.68 -31.24 -5.37
C GLY A 302 7.13 -30.82 -5.63
N MET A 303 7.46 -29.53 -5.44
CA MET A 303 8.81 -29.02 -5.67
C MET A 303 9.68 -29.21 -4.43
N HIS A 304 10.75 -29.99 -4.58
CA HIS A 304 11.75 -30.11 -3.53
C HIS A 304 12.69 -28.91 -3.52
N ILE A 305 12.95 -28.38 -2.33
CA ILE A 305 13.85 -27.26 -2.08
C ILE A 305 15.04 -27.79 -1.27
N TYR A 306 16.25 -27.52 -1.74
CA TYR A 306 17.51 -27.95 -1.10
C TYR A 306 18.33 -26.74 -0.68
N ASP A 307 19.10 -26.87 0.40
CA ASP A 307 19.98 -25.78 0.85
C ASP A 307 21.26 -25.71 0.05
N THR A 308 21.76 -26.87 -0.35
CA THR A 308 22.92 -26.98 -1.22
C THR A 308 22.65 -28.03 -2.30
N LYS A 309 23.28 -27.84 -3.46
CA LYS A 309 23.19 -28.81 -4.56
C LYS A 309 23.66 -30.22 -4.19
N ASP A 310 24.59 -30.33 -3.24
CA ASP A 310 25.17 -31.61 -2.81
C ASP A 310 24.20 -32.46 -1.97
N GLU A 311 23.11 -31.87 -1.45
CA GLU A 311 22.01 -32.58 -0.80
C GLU A 311 21.07 -33.28 -1.79
N PHE A 312 21.14 -32.90 -3.06
CA PHE A 312 20.29 -33.51 -4.08
C PHE A 312 20.66 -34.99 -4.27
N PRO A 313 19.68 -35.92 -4.34
CA PRO A 313 19.95 -37.34 -4.47
C PRO A 313 20.88 -37.66 -5.65
N HIS A 314 21.93 -38.44 -5.41
CA HIS A 314 22.92 -38.86 -6.41
C HIS A 314 23.66 -37.72 -7.11
N TYR A 315 23.76 -36.52 -6.51
CA TYR A 315 24.40 -35.36 -7.15
C TYR A 315 25.88 -35.56 -7.50
N SER A 316 26.60 -36.43 -6.79
CA SER A 316 27.97 -36.84 -7.13
C SER A 316 28.07 -37.58 -8.47
N ASP A 317 27.01 -38.28 -8.86
CA ASP A 317 26.92 -39.10 -10.06
C ASP A 317 26.20 -38.36 -11.22
N ARG A 318 25.96 -37.06 -11.05
CA ARG A 318 25.26 -36.24 -12.04
C ARG A 318 25.93 -36.25 -13.40
N ASP A 319 25.14 -35.90 -14.42
CA ASP A 319 25.65 -35.63 -15.74
C ASP A 319 26.71 -34.49 -15.72
N PRO A 320 27.87 -34.68 -16.35
CA PRO A 320 28.98 -33.73 -16.26
C PRO A 320 28.78 -32.48 -17.12
N HIS A 321 27.77 -32.42 -17.99
CA HIS A 321 27.53 -31.23 -18.81
C HIS A 321 27.23 -30.01 -17.94
N ASN A 322 27.85 -28.88 -18.28
CA ASN A 322 27.55 -27.61 -17.64
C ASN A 322 26.40 -26.93 -18.39
N LEU A 323 25.17 -27.16 -17.93
CA LEU A 323 23.98 -26.64 -18.56
C LEU A 323 23.62 -25.30 -17.93
N THR A 324 23.72 -24.22 -18.73
CA THR A 324 23.24 -22.88 -18.36
C THR A 324 22.07 -22.51 -19.26
N LEU A 325 21.03 -21.92 -18.69
CA LEU A 325 19.77 -21.60 -19.35
C LEU A 325 19.42 -20.13 -19.17
N VAL A 326 19.13 -19.42 -20.26
CA VAL A 326 18.46 -18.11 -20.21
C VAL A 326 16.97 -18.32 -20.42
N GLY A 327 16.12 -17.64 -19.64
CA GLY A 327 14.69 -17.90 -19.55
C GLY A 327 13.96 -17.95 -20.90
N ASP A 328 14.24 -16.99 -21.78
CA ASP A 328 13.63 -16.83 -23.10
C ASP A 328 14.52 -17.31 -24.26
N GLN A 329 15.53 -18.16 -24.01
CA GLN A 329 16.42 -18.63 -25.08
C GLN A 329 15.69 -19.40 -26.21
N PHE A 330 14.45 -19.81 -25.98
CA PHE A 330 13.59 -20.50 -26.95
C PHE A 330 12.66 -19.55 -27.72
N GLU A 331 12.66 -18.26 -27.38
CA GLU A 331 11.83 -17.24 -28.02
C GLU A 331 12.66 -16.49 -29.07
N PRO A 332 12.54 -16.83 -30.37
CA PRO A 332 13.42 -16.29 -31.40
C PRO A 332 13.26 -14.77 -31.60
N ASN A 333 12.10 -14.21 -31.28
CA ASN A 333 11.80 -12.81 -31.58
C ASN A 333 12.02 -11.86 -30.40
N HIS A 334 12.22 -12.40 -29.19
CA HIS A 334 12.33 -11.66 -27.93
C HIS A 334 11.37 -10.44 -27.87
N PRO A 335 10.05 -10.65 -28.03
CA PRO A 335 9.12 -9.54 -28.10
C PRO A 335 9.11 -8.78 -26.77
N PRO A 336 8.87 -7.46 -26.77
CA PRO A 336 8.84 -6.67 -25.55
C PRO A 336 7.88 -7.22 -24.49
N GLU A 337 6.76 -7.81 -24.89
CA GLU A 337 5.75 -8.34 -23.96
C GLU A 337 6.19 -9.62 -23.23
N GLY A 338 7.32 -10.22 -23.60
CA GLY A 338 7.81 -11.51 -23.10
C GLY A 338 7.44 -12.70 -23.99
N ILE A 339 7.93 -13.89 -23.63
CA ILE A 339 7.76 -15.15 -24.39
C ILE A 339 6.31 -15.32 -24.89
N GLN A 340 6.11 -15.60 -26.19
CA GLN A 340 4.78 -15.67 -26.81
C GLN A 340 3.98 -16.89 -26.37
N HIS A 341 4.67 -18.02 -26.14
CA HIS A 341 4.07 -19.31 -25.80
C HIS A 341 4.62 -19.87 -24.49
N PRO A 342 4.45 -19.16 -23.35
CA PRO A 342 5.04 -19.55 -22.06
C PRO A 342 4.55 -20.90 -21.55
N ARG A 343 3.36 -21.35 -21.97
CA ARG A 343 2.81 -22.69 -21.63
C ARG A 343 3.47 -23.83 -22.41
N GLU A 344 4.07 -23.55 -23.55
CA GLU A 344 4.81 -24.51 -24.36
C GLU A 344 6.29 -24.56 -23.98
N TRP A 345 6.74 -23.65 -23.09
CA TRP A 345 8.13 -23.55 -22.67
C TRP A 345 8.73 -24.89 -22.23
N ARG A 346 7.96 -25.72 -21.52
CA ARG A 346 8.41 -27.04 -21.08
C ARG A 346 8.76 -27.97 -22.26
N GLN A 347 7.99 -27.93 -23.33
CA GLN A 347 8.26 -28.74 -24.52
C GLN A 347 9.57 -28.30 -25.19
N PHE A 348 9.81 -27.00 -25.29
CA PHE A 348 11.07 -26.46 -25.85
C PHE A 348 12.27 -26.81 -24.97
N PHE A 349 12.11 -26.71 -23.65
CA PHE A 349 13.13 -27.11 -22.68
C PHE A 349 13.50 -28.59 -22.80
N ASP A 350 12.52 -29.48 -22.92
CA ASP A 350 12.76 -30.92 -23.05
C ASP A 350 13.46 -31.25 -24.38
N GLY A 351 13.04 -30.63 -25.49
CA GLY A 351 13.73 -30.77 -26.78
C GLY A 351 15.17 -30.20 -26.75
N TRP A 352 15.42 -29.15 -25.97
CA TRP A 352 16.76 -28.63 -25.76
C TRP A 352 17.65 -29.60 -24.97
N LEU A 353 17.15 -30.20 -23.88
CA LEU A 353 17.87 -31.24 -23.14
C LEU A 353 18.23 -32.43 -24.03
N ASP A 354 17.28 -32.91 -24.84
CA ASP A 354 17.53 -33.98 -25.81
C ASP A 354 18.63 -33.59 -26.81
N GLY A 355 18.62 -32.34 -27.28
CA GLY A 355 19.66 -31.77 -28.15
C GLY A 355 21.03 -31.66 -27.50
N GLN A 356 21.11 -31.52 -26.16
CA GLN A 356 22.36 -31.60 -25.40
C GLN A 356 22.84 -33.05 -25.17
N GLY A 357 22.03 -34.05 -25.54
CA GLY A 357 22.37 -35.46 -25.32
C GLY A 357 22.33 -35.89 -23.85
N VAL A 358 21.56 -35.17 -23.01
CA VAL A 358 21.40 -35.48 -21.58
C VAL A 358 20.06 -36.17 -21.34
N GLN A 359 20.03 -37.10 -20.39
CA GLN A 359 18.78 -37.78 -19.98
C GLN A 359 18.57 -37.64 -18.49
N VAL A 360 17.42 -37.08 -18.11
CA VAL A 360 17.05 -36.88 -16.71
C VAL A 360 16.72 -38.23 -16.08
N SER A 361 17.42 -38.60 -15.01
CA SER A 361 17.14 -39.79 -14.21
C SER A 361 17.60 -39.59 -12.77
N ARG A 362 17.01 -40.35 -11.85
CA ARG A 362 17.37 -40.29 -10.42
C ARG A 362 18.82 -40.72 -10.17
N GLU A 363 19.28 -41.75 -10.88
CA GLU A 363 20.62 -42.34 -10.71
C GLU A 363 21.71 -41.49 -11.35
N LYS A 364 21.36 -40.71 -12.39
CA LYS A 364 22.25 -39.78 -13.07
C LYS A 364 21.56 -38.41 -13.20
N PRO A 365 21.56 -37.59 -12.14
CA PRO A 365 20.91 -36.29 -12.14
C PRO A 365 21.40 -35.34 -13.23
N VAL A 366 20.52 -34.45 -13.69
CA VAL A 366 20.85 -33.33 -14.55
C VAL A 366 20.71 -32.04 -13.73
N HIS A 367 21.74 -31.21 -13.78
CA HIS A 367 21.77 -29.92 -13.12
C HIS A 367 21.77 -28.80 -14.16
N VAL A 368 20.77 -27.93 -14.10
CA VAL A 368 20.65 -26.74 -14.96
C VAL A 368 20.77 -25.48 -14.10
N ARG A 369 21.72 -24.61 -14.43
CA ARG A 369 21.83 -23.28 -13.83
C ARG A 369 21.01 -22.29 -14.65
N ILE A 370 20.06 -21.61 -14.03
CA ILE A 370 19.38 -20.48 -14.66
C ILE A 370 20.29 -19.26 -14.58
N ASP A 371 20.65 -18.73 -15.74
CA ASP A 371 21.34 -17.45 -15.85
C ASP A 371 20.38 -16.28 -15.55
N GLN A 372 20.81 -15.04 -15.74
CA GLN A 372 19.99 -13.87 -15.46
C GLN A 372 18.68 -13.87 -16.28
N ALA A 373 17.57 -14.04 -15.57
CA ALA A 373 16.21 -14.07 -16.13
C ALA A 373 15.38 -12.96 -15.48
N PHE A 374 15.04 -11.88 -16.18
CA PHE A 374 14.48 -10.68 -15.54
C PHE A 374 13.09 -10.25 -16.02
N LEU A 375 12.89 -10.01 -17.31
CA LEU A 375 11.69 -9.34 -17.85
C LEU A 375 10.94 -10.16 -18.90
N GLU A 376 11.54 -11.24 -19.34
CA GLU A 376 11.15 -11.99 -20.51
C GLU A 376 9.94 -12.90 -20.29
N TYR A 377 9.48 -13.06 -19.04
CA TYR A 377 8.29 -13.85 -18.73
C TYR A 377 7.03 -12.97 -18.63
N PRO A 378 5.98 -13.22 -19.43
CA PRO A 378 4.72 -12.48 -19.34
C PRO A 378 3.95 -12.86 -18.07
N VAL A 379 4.05 -12.05 -17.02
CA VAL A 379 3.62 -12.40 -15.65
C VAL A 379 2.11 -12.63 -15.49
N GLN A 380 1.31 -12.19 -16.47
CA GLN A 380 -0.14 -12.33 -16.51
C GLN A 380 -0.62 -13.61 -17.24
N ASP A 381 0.25 -14.39 -17.89
CA ASP A 381 -0.17 -15.57 -18.68
C ASP A 381 -0.89 -16.65 -17.83
N ASP A 382 -0.47 -16.80 -16.57
CA ASP A 382 -1.08 -17.70 -15.61
C ASP A 382 -2.40 -17.17 -15.02
N GLY A 383 -2.78 -15.93 -15.39
CA GLY A 383 -3.99 -15.22 -14.96
C GLY A 383 -3.76 -14.29 -13.77
N ARG A 384 -4.65 -13.29 -13.61
CA ARG A 384 -4.54 -12.27 -12.55
C ARG A 384 -4.45 -12.85 -11.14
N ALA A 385 -5.21 -13.92 -10.86
CA ALA A 385 -5.18 -14.59 -9.56
C ALA A 385 -3.79 -15.17 -9.23
N PHE A 386 -3.08 -15.72 -10.22
CA PHE A 386 -1.70 -16.15 -10.02
C PHE A 386 -0.75 -14.96 -9.89
N ALA A 387 -0.87 -13.97 -10.79
CA ALA A 387 0.02 -12.83 -10.84
C ALA A 387 0.07 -12.02 -9.52
N ASN A 388 -1.09 -11.86 -8.87
CA ASN A 388 -1.19 -11.12 -7.60
C ASN A 388 -0.59 -11.90 -6.41
N GLU A 389 -0.63 -13.24 -6.45
CA GLU A 389 -0.20 -14.08 -5.32
C GLU A 389 1.24 -14.55 -5.44
N TYR A 390 1.72 -14.83 -6.66
CA TYR A 390 3.02 -15.48 -6.88
C TYR A 390 4.20 -14.69 -6.30
N GLY A 391 4.20 -13.37 -6.45
CA GLY A 391 5.27 -12.53 -5.89
C GLY A 391 5.37 -12.59 -4.36
N LYS A 392 4.31 -13.02 -3.66
CA LYS A 392 4.27 -13.09 -2.19
C LYS A 392 5.05 -14.28 -1.61
N ILE A 393 5.54 -15.21 -2.46
CA ILE A 393 6.42 -16.30 -1.98
C ILE A 393 7.78 -15.81 -1.51
N LEU A 394 8.20 -14.62 -1.95
CA LEU A 394 9.52 -14.06 -1.69
C LEU A 394 9.40 -12.78 -0.85
N SER A 395 9.33 -12.96 0.47
CA SER A 395 9.30 -11.87 1.44
C SER A 395 10.66 -11.21 1.62
N PHE A 396 10.66 -9.91 1.94
CA PHE A 396 11.86 -9.14 2.26
C PHE A 396 12.43 -9.49 3.64
N ARG A 397 13.75 -9.29 3.80
CA ARG A 397 14.47 -9.56 5.05
C ARG A 397 13.83 -8.85 6.25
N HIS A 398 13.74 -9.56 7.38
CA HIS A 398 13.06 -9.08 8.59
C HIS A 398 13.61 -7.73 9.10
N GLU A 399 14.92 -7.57 9.15
CA GLU A 399 15.56 -6.39 9.72
C GLU A 399 15.25 -5.09 8.95
N THR A 400 15.11 -5.13 7.61
CA THR A 400 14.71 -3.94 6.85
C THR A 400 13.22 -3.64 6.98
N ARG A 401 12.37 -4.66 7.18
CA ARG A 401 10.96 -4.50 7.54
C ARG A 401 10.82 -3.80 8.89
N ASP A 402 11.59 -4.21 9.89
CA ASP A 402 11.63 -3.54 11.20
C ASP A 402 12.13 -2.09 11.09
N LEU A 403 13.16 -1.82 10.29
CA LEU A 403 13.67 -0.47 10.10
C LEU A 403 12.67 0.43 9.37
N ALA A 404 12.01 -0.07 8.32
CA ALA A 404 10.94 0.66 7.64
C ALA A 404 9.78 0.95 8.60
N ALA A 405 9.39 -0.02 9.44
CA ALA A 405 8.39 0.18 10.47
C ALA A 405 8.79 1.25 11.50
N ARG A 406 10.07 1.33 11.89
CA ARG A 406 10.61 2.41 12.74
C ARG A 406 10.59 3.76 12.03
N VAL A 407 10.94 3.81 10.74
CA VAL A 407 10.83 5.06 9.95
C VAL A 407 9.39 5.57 9.92
N LEU A 408 8.40 4.68 9.73
CA LEU A 408 6.97 5.04 9.77
C LEU A 408 6.56 5.52 11.17
N LEU A 409 7.03 4.86 12.22
CA LEU A 409 6.77 5.24 13.61
C LEU A 409 7.28 6.66 13.91
N GLU A 410 8.53 6.94 13.56
CA GLU A 410 9.15 8.24 13.78
C GLU A 410 8.48 9.32 12.94
N MET A 411 8.11 9.02 11.69
CA MET A 411 7.35 9.93 10.84
C MET A 411 5.98 10.26 11.45
N ARG A 412 5.26 9.23 11.93
CA ARG A 412 3.97 9.35 12.63
C ARG A 412 4.10 10.26 13.85
N ASN A 413 5.14 10.05 14.67
CA ASN A 413 5.36 10.76 15.91
C ASN A 413 5.78 12.22 15.65
N LYS A 414 6.77 12.44 14.78
CA LYS A 414 7.35 13.75 14.48
C LYS A 414 6.37 14.72 13.82
N PHE A 415 5.50 14.20 12.95
CA PHE A 415 4.56 15.02 12.18
C PHE A 415 3.09 14.84 12.59
N ASN A 416 2.83 14.09 13.67
CA ASN A 416 1.48 13.78 14.15
C ASN A 416 0.55 13.20 13.07
N LEU A 417 1.10 12.35 12.19
CA LEU A 417 0.35 11.71 11.11
C LEU A 417 -0.48 10.56 11.66
N GLN A 418 -1.61 10.27 11.00
CA GLN A 418 -2.47 9.13 11.34
C GLN A 418 -2.04 7.89 10.53
N ILE A 419 -0.82 7.41 10.78
CA ILE A 419 -0.32 6.17 10.17
C ILE A 419 -0.87 4.98 10.97
N ASP A 420 -1.64 4.13 10.31
CA ASP A 420 -2.14 2.85 10.82
C ASP A 420 -1.15 1.74 10.43
N PRO A 421 -0.47 1.10 11.40
CA PRO A 421 0.52 0.08 11.11
C PRO A 421 -0.08 -1.18 10.48
N SER A 422 -1.39 -1.39 10.58
CA SER A 422 -2.06 -2.55 9.97
C SER A 422 -2.41 -2.35 8.50
N ARG A 423 -2.33 -1.12 7.98
CA ARG A 423 -2.78 -0.80 6.62
C ARG A 423 -1.64 -0.77 5.61
N PRO A 424 -1.81 -1.39 4.43
CA PRO A 424 -0.83 -1.35 3.34
C PRO A 424 -0.65 0.07 2.77
N ILE A 425 -1.69 0.90 2.80
CA ILE A 425 -1.68 2.28 2.31
C ILE A 425 -2.28 3.19 3.38
N ASN A 426 -1.58 4.29 3.67
CA ASN A 426 -1.97 5.24 4.71
C ASN A 426 -2.45 6.56 4.07
N PRO A 427 -3.76 6.73 3.83
CA PRO A 427 -4.30 7.93 3.19
C PRO A 427 -4.06 9.18 4.05
N ASP A 428 -3.91 10.33 3.41
CA ASP A 428 -3.74 11.64 4.04
C ASP A 428 -2.51 11.77 4.97
N THR A 429 -1.47 10.93 4.78
CA THR A 429 -0.27 10.94 5.65
C THR A 429 0.94 11.60 5.01
N TYR A 430 1.55 10.98 3.99
CA TYR A 430 2.75 11.49 3.33
C TYR A 430 2.79 11.12 1.84
N TYR A 431 3.54 11.91 1.09
CA TYR A 431 3.85 11.70 -0.32
C TYR A 431 5.19 10.97 -0.45
N GLY A 432 5.25 9.93 -1.27
CA GLY A 432 6.47 9.19 -1.59
C GLY A 432 7.07 9.64 -2.92
N ALA A 433 8.27 10.24 -2.89
CA ALA A 433 9.02 10.68 -4.05
C ALA A 433 10.26 9.81 -4.26
N HIS A 434 10.29 9.01 -5.34
CA HIS A 434 11.51 8.30 -5.74
C HIS A 434 12.29 9.12 -6.78
N LEU A 435 13.58 9.37 -6.50
CA LEU A 435 14.50 10.08 -7.38
C LEU A 435 15.62 9.12 -7.81
N ARG A 436 15.73 8.83 -9.10
CA ARG A 436 16.82 8.01 -9.68
C ARG A 436 17.79 8.92 -10.40
N LEU A 437 18.70 9.52 -9.63
CA LEU A 437 19.67 10.52 -10.10
C LEU A 437 21.08 10.23 -9.53
N GLU A 438 21.31 8.99 -9.13
CA GLU A 438 22.63 8.50 -8.76
C GLU A 438 23.51 8.40 -10.01
N LYS A 439 24.83 8.48 -9.80
CA LYS A 439 25.84 8.53 -10.87
C LYS A 439 25.67 7.38 -11.87
N ASP A 440 25.47 6.16 -11.37
CA ASP A 440 25.30 4.95 -12.18
C ASP A 440 24.09 5.04 -13.12
N ALA A 441 22.98 5.62 -12.65
CA ALA A 441 21.78 5.80 -13.46
C ALA A 441 21.95 6.87 -14.54
N VAL A 442 22.47 8.05 -14.17
CA VAL A 442 22.59 9.17 -15.10
C VAL A 442 23.65 8.94 -16.16
N GLU A 443 24.66 8.09 -15.87
CA GLU A 443 25.66 7.64 -16.85
C GLU A 443 25.11 6.55 -17.77
N ALA A 444 24.25 5.65 -17.27
CA ALA A 444 23.62 4.60 -18.08
C ALA A 444 22.49 5.10 -19.00
N TRP A 445 21.74 6.11 -18.55
CA TRP A 445 20.58 6.65 -19.26
C TRP A 445 20.72 8.16 -19.38
N THR A 446 21.48 8.65 -20.36
CA THR A 446 21.77 10.08 -20.47
C THR A 446 20.56 10.87 -21.05
N PRO A 447 20.34 12.13 -20.63
CA PRO A 447 19.35 12.99 -21.29
C PRO A 447 19.62 13.21 -22.78
N GLU A 448 20.89 13.21 -23.19
CA GLU A 448 21.32 13.33 -24.58
C GLU A 448 20.85 12.15 -25.44
N ASP A 449 20.76 10.95 -24.85
CA ASP A 449 20.19 9.75 -25.46
C ASP A 449 18.66 9.68 -25.32
N GLY A 450 18.00 10.81 -25.05
CA GLY A 450 16.55 10.94 -24.99
C GLY A 450 15.91 10.46 -23.69
N TRP A 451 16.69 10.12 -22.66
CA TRP A 451 16.16 9.84 -21.32
C TRP A 451 15.88 11.14 -20.58
N ARG A 452 14.80 11.83 -20.96
CA ARG A 452 14.42 13.15 -20.44
C ARG A 452 14.48 13.22 -18.91
N PHE A 453 13.90 12.22 -18.24
CA PHE A 453 13.85 12.18 -16.79
C PHE A 453 15.13 11.67 -16.14
N SER A 454 16.25 11.55 -16.84
CA SER A 454 17.57 11.52 -16.18
C SER A 454 18.08 12.94 -15.89
N ASN A 455 17.39 13.96 -16.40
CA ASN A 455 17.61 15.34 -16.02
C ASN A 455 16.98 15.65 -14.67
N MET A 456 17.78 16.19 -13.74
CA MET A 456 17.32 16.55 -12.40
C MET A 456 16.16 17.56 -12.41
N LYS A 457 16.20 18.56 -13.30
CA LYS A 457 15.17 19.61 -13.37
C LYS A 457 13.84 19.03 -13.82
N ASP A 458 13.83 18.13 -14.80
CA ASP A 458 12.63 17.45 -15.27
C ASP A 458 12.04 16.53 -14.19
N GLN A 459 12.85 15.68 -13.53
CA GLN A 459 12.34 14.84 -12.42
C GLN A 459 11.75 15.68 -11.29
N PHE A 460 12.43 16.74 -10.89
CA PHE A 460 11.97 17.61 -9.80
C PHE A 460 10.66 18.29 -10.18
N GLN A 461 10.59 18.88 -11.38
CA GLN A 461 9.38 19.54 -11.87
C GLN A 461 8.20 18.57 -11.89
N GLU A 462 8.37 17.34 -12.36
CA GLU A 462 7.28 16.38 -12.45
C GLU A 462 6.81 15.89 -11.07
N GLN A 463 7.75 15.67 -10.14
CA GLN A 463 7.42 15.39 -8.74
C GLN A 463 6.61 16.53 -8.10
N PHE A 464 6.98 17.78 -8.34
CA PHE A 464 6.23 18.93 -7.82
C PHE A 464 4.88 19.09 -8.52
N THR A 465 4.77 18.84 -9.82
CA THR A 465 3.47 18.86 -10.50
C THR A 465 2.53 17.81 -9.89
N ASN A 466 3.05 16.62 -9.57
CA ASN A 466 2.23 15.57 -8.98
C ASN A 466 1.87 15.83 -7.51
N LEU A 467 2.81 16.31 -6.69
CA LEU A 467 2.54 16.70 -5.30
C LEU A 467 1.48 17.80 -5.18
N ALA A 468 1.37 18.69 -6.17
CA ALA A 468 0.33 19.72 -6.22
C ALA A 468 -1.10 19.14 -6.29
N ARG A 469 -1.28 17.90 -6.77
CA ARG A 469 -2.58 17.21 -6.79
C ARG A 469 -3.07 16.85 -5.37
N PHE A 470 -2.19 16.87 -4.38
CA PHE A 470 -2.46 16.42 -3.02
C PHE A 470 -2.22 17.55 -2.01
N PRO A 471 -3.14 18.54 -1.89
CA PRO A 471 -2.96 19.70 -1.03
C PRO A 471 -2.83 19.37 0.47
N GLY A 472 -3.35 18.20 0.89
CA GLY A 472 -3.25 17.72 2.27
C GLY A 472 -1.91 17.08 2.66
N LEU A 473 -1.07 16.72 1.68
CA LEU A 473 0.19 16.01 1.95
C LEU A 473 1.32 17.01 2.18
N ASN A 474 1.66 17.24 3.45
CA ASN A 474 2.71 18.20 3.86
C ASN A 474 4.02 17.53 4.27
N VAL A 475 4.07 16.20 4.29
CA VAL A 475 5.31 15.43 4.50
C VAL A 475 5.64 14.72 3.20
N VAL A 476 6.86 14.94 2.70
CA VAL A 476 7.39 14.32 1.49
C VAL A 476 8.54 13.41 1.91
N TYR A 477 8.34 12.10 1.82
CA TYR A 477 9.40 11.11 2.00
C TYR A 477 10.13 10.92 0.68
N VAL A 478 11.45 11.13 0.66
CA VAL A 478 12.28 10.98 -0.55
C VAL A 478 13.13 9.73 -0.46
N ALA A 479 13.03 8.85 -1.46
CA ALA A 479 13.94 7.75 -1.70
C ALA A 479 14.95 8.16 -2.77
N SER A 480 16.23 8.18 -2.39
CA SER A 480 17.37 8.34 -3.29
C SER A 480 18.63 7.82 -2.61
N GLY A 481 19.51 7.19 -3.38
CA GLY A 481 20.87 6.85 -2.98
C GLY A 481 21.82 8.05 -2.92
N ASN A 482 21.38 9.26 -3.31
CA ASN A 482 22.22 10.46 -3.33
C ASN A 482 21.64 11.57 -2.44
N LEU A 483 22.15 11.69 -1.20
CA LEU A 483 21.68 12.70 -0.24
C LEU A 483 21.92 14.14 -0.69
N THR A 484 22.92 14.41 -1.54
CA THR A 484 23.13 15.73 -2.14
C THR A 484 21.96 16.11 -3.05
N ILE A 485 21.46 15.16 -3.85
CA ILE A 485 20.28 15.36 -4.70
C ILE A 485 19.03 15.60 -3.86
N VAL A 486 18.88 14.88 -2.74
CA VAL A 486 17.77 15.11 -1.80
C VAL A 486 17.79 16.53 -1.24
N GLU A 487 18.97 17.05 -0.89
CA GLU A 487 19.11 18.42 -0.38
C GLU A 487 18.76 19.46 -1.46
N LEU A 488 19.18 19.24 -2.71
CA LEU A 488 18.77 20.10 -3.83
C LEU A 488 17.25 20.05 -4.07
N PHE A 489 16.64 18.87 -3.98
CA PHE A 489 15.18 18.71 -4.08
C PHE A 489 14.46 19.48 -2.98
N ARG A 490 14.96 19.39 -1.74
CA ARG A 490 14.44 20.11 -0.57
C ARG A 490 14.50 21.63 -0.78
N GLN A 491 15.64 22.16 -1.23
CA GLN A 491 15.82 23.59 -1.48
C GLN A 491 14.91 24.11 -2.58
N GLU A 492 14.82 23.37 -3.70
CA GLU A 492 14.00 23.77 -4.84
C GLU A 492 12.50 23.73 -4.51
N LEU A 493 12.03 22.73 -3.75
CA LEU A 493 10.65 22.68 -3.29
C LEU A 493 10.33 23.83 -2.33
N ALA A 494 11.21 24.12 -1.38
CA ALA A 494 11.04 25.23 -0.44
C ALA A 494 10.92 26.58 -1.18
N ARG A 495 11.78 26.80 -2.17
CA ARG A 495 11.76 27.99 -3.03
C ARG A 495 10.43 28.11 -3.80
N ARG A 496 9.88 27.01 -4.30
CA ARG A 496 8.58 27.00 -4.99
C ARG A 496 7.42 27.32 -4.05
N VAL A 497 7.43 26.75 -2.84
CA VAL A 497 6.43 27.07 -1.81
C VAL A 497 6.46 28.55 -1.45
N GLU A 498 7.66 29.15 -1.34
CA GLU A 498 7.84 30.58 -1.08
C GLU A 498 7.31 31.44 -2.23
N VAL A 499 7.67 31.13 -3.48
CA VAL A 499 7.17 31.84 -4.68
C VAL A 499 5.64 31.79 -4.73
N ASP A 500 5.04 30.62 -4.60
CA ASP A 500 3.58 30.43 -4.63
C ASP A 500 2.87 31.16 -3.49
N SER A 501 3.53 31.27 -2.32
CA SER A 501 2.98 31.96 -1.15
C SER A 501 3.15 33.49 -1.22
N SER A 502 4.17 33.97 -1.93
CA SER A 502 4.45 35.40 -2.11
C SER A 502 3.63 36.06 -3.23
N SER A 503 3.17 35.27 -4.21
CA SER A 503 2.33 35.75 -5.30
C SER A 503 0.91 36.10 -4.82
N ILE A 504 0.59 37.39 -4.82
CA ILE A 504 -0.74 37.90 -4.44
C ILE A 504 -1.73 37.70 -5.59
N ASP A 505 -1.31 37.99 -6.83
CA ASP A 505 -2.20 38.05 -8.01
C ASP A 505 -2.42 36.69 -8.68
N SER A 506 -1.55 35.70 -8.45
CA SER A 506 -1.66 34.35 -9.01
C SER A 506 -0.99 33.34 -8.08
N PRO A 507 -1.62 33.00 -6.95
CA PRO A 507 -1.05 32.04 -6.02
C PRO A 507 -0.95 30.66 -6.66
N GLY A 508 0.22 30.05 -6.60
CA GLY A 508 0.41 28.70 -7.10
C GLY A 508 -0.14 27.63 -6.15
N PRO A 509 -0.09 26.35 -6.55
CA PRO A 509 -0.69 25.23 -5.81
C PRO A 509 -0.09 25.02 -4.41
N TYR A 510 1.03 25.68 -4.09
CA TYR A 510 1.70 25.58 -2.80
C TYR A 510 1.38 26.69 -1.80
N LYS A 511 0.53 27.66 -2.16
CA LYS A 511 0.22 28.81 -1.29
C LYS A 511 -0.16 28.39 0.13
N GLY A 512 0.60 28.87 1.12
CA GLY A 512 0.32 28.66 2.54
C GLY A 512 0.59 27.24 3.06
N ARG A 513 1.16 26.35 2.24
CA ARG A 513 1.55 25.00 2.67
C ARG A 513 2.86 25.04 3.44
N LYS A 514 2.97 24.17 4.45
CA LYS A 514 4.21 23.95 5.22
C LYS A 514 4.73 22.55 4.91
N ILE A 515 5.48 22.42 3.81
CA ILE A 515 5.95 21.13 3.32
C ILE A 515 7.32 20.81 3.93
N THR A 516 7.49 19.60 4.45
CA THR A 516 8.76 19.10 4.98
C THR A 516 9.23 17.89 4.17
N VAL A 517 10.46 17.95 3.68
CA VAL A 517 11.12 16.85 2.96
C VAL A 517 11.98 16.05 3.94
N VAL A 518 11.72 14.74 4.04
CA VAL A 518 12.42 13.82 4.95
C VAL A 518 12.89 12.56 4.22
N THR A 519 13.90 11.93 4.82
CA THR A 519 14.42 10.60 4.45
C THR A 519 14.47 9.71 5.69
N LYS A 520 14.79 8.42 5.52
CA LYS A 520 15.13 7.53 6.65
C LYS A 520 16.21 8.10 7.58
N HIS A 521 17.20 8.83 7.05
CA HIS A 521 18.27 9.45 7.84
C HIS A 521 17.79 10.65 8.69
N ASP A 522 16.69 11.30 8.31
CA ASP A 522 16.10 12.42 9.06
C ASP A 522 15.14 11.95 10.17
N LEU A 523 14.71 10.70 10.09
CA LEU A 523 13.67 10.11 10.93
C LEU A 523 14.24 9.15 11.97
N LEU A 524 15.21 8.31 11.59
CA LEU A 524 15.81 7.38 12.54
C LEU A 524 16.68 8.13 13.56
N PRO A 525 16.54 7.82 14.87
CA PRO A 525 17.28 8.50 15.93
C PRO A 525 18.78 8.21 15.87
N ASP A 526 19.15 6.99 15.49
CA ASP A 526 20.53 6.57 15.27
C ASP A 526 20.77 6.31 13.78
N LYS A 527 21.50 7.25 13.14
CA LYS A 527 21.82 7.17 11.71
C LYS A 527 22.81 6.05 11.40
N THR A 528 23.63 5.65 12.39
CA THR A 528 24.67 4.63 12.20
C THR A 528 24.08 3.28 11.81
N VAL A 529 22.83 3.02 12.21
CA VAL A 529 22.11 1.81 11.84
C VAL A 529 21.92 1.73 10.32
N ILE A 530 21.49 2.81 9.66
CA ILE A 530 21.35 2.84 8.20
C ILE A 530 22.72 2.89 7.52
N ASP A 531 23.65 3.70 8.03
CA ASP A 531 24.98 3.85 7.45
C ASP A 531 25.79 2.53 7.47
N SER A 532 25.48 1.63 8.41
CA SER A 532 26.07 0.29 8.49
C SER A 532 25.54 -0.71 7.46
N LEU A 533 24.38 -0.42 6.84
CA LEU A 533 23.78 -1.31 5.85
C LEU A 533 24.42 -1.12 4.47
N PRO A 534 24.61 -2.20 3.70
CA PRO A 534 24.93 -2.14 2.28
C PRO A 534 23.90 -1.32 1.49
N PHE A 535 24.34 -0.71 0.38
CA PHE A 535 23.53 0.18 -0.46
C PHE A 535 22.16 -0.40 -0.82
N ASP A 536 22.09 -1.64 -1.30
CA ASP A 536 20.81 -2.28 -1.68
C ASP A 536 19.89 -2.52 -0.48
N GLN A 537 20.44 -2.78 0.71
CA GLN A 537 19.64 -2.93 1.93
C GLN A 537 19.11 -1.58 2.43
N GLN A 538 19.86 -0.49 2.24
CA GLN A 538 19.35 0.86 2.49
C GLN A 538 18.20 1.21 1.53
N ALA A 539 18.32 0.84 0.25
CA ALA A 539 17.27 1.01 -0.74
C ALA A 539 16.03 0.17 -0.38
N LEU A 540 16.21 -1.04 0.16
CA LEU A 540 15.10 -1.89 0.61
C LEU A 540 14.28 -1.25 1.76
N VAL A 541 14.90 -0.49 2.65
CA VAL A 541 14.16 0.28 3.67
C VAL A 541 13.26 1.33 3.00
N ASP A 542 13.80 2.08 2.03
CA ASP A 542 13.01 3.08 1.29
C ASP A 542 11.86 2.42 0.51
N PHE A 543 12.14 1.28 -0.10
CA PHE A 543 11.18 0.48 -0.88
C PHE A 543 9.94 0.14 -0.04
N LEU A 544 10.18 -0.35 1.19
CA LEU A 544 9.14 -0.71 2.15
C LEU A 544 8.38 0.51 2.68
N VAL A 545 9.04 1.66 2.88
CA VAL A 545 8.36 2.91 3.27
C VAL A 545 7.49 3.46 2.12
N MET A 546 7.93 3.35 0.87
CA MET A 546 7.20 3.86 -0.30
C MET A 546 5.89 3.11 -0.55
N PHE A 547 5.83 1.80 -0.28
CA PHE A 547 4.58 1.04 -0.36
C PHE A 547 3.46 1.63 0.50
N ARG A 548 3.83 2.27 1.61
CA ARG A 548 2.92 2.70 2.68
C ARG A 548 2.40 4.12 2.49
N ALA A 549 2.95 4.84 1.50
CA ALA A 549 2.67 6.24 1.22
C ALA A 549 1.21 6.47 0.80
N SER A 550 0.69 7.66 1.08
CA SER A 550 -0.66 8.06 0.61
C SER A 550 -0.70 8.16 -0.92
N ALA A 551 0.35 8.71 -1.51
CA ALA A 551 0.55 8.84 -2.95
C ALA A 551 2.03 8.62 -3.25
N PHE A 552 2.34 7.99 -4.38
CA PHE A 552 3.69 7.62 -4.77
C PHE A 552 3.99 8.06 -6.20
N MET A 553 5.22 8.52 -6.46
CA MET A 553 5.71 8.72 -7.83
C MET A 553 7.18 8.32 -7.96
N GLY A 554 7.51 7.65 -9.06
CA GLY A 554 8.89 7.37 -9.48
C GLY A 554 9.07 7.33 -10.99
N VAL A 555 10.30 7.15 -11.44
CA VAL A 555 10.69 7.28 -12.86
C VAL A 555 10.61 5.96 -13.63
N ALA A 556 10.27 6.00 -14.93
CA ALA A 556 9.94 4.78 -15.69
C ALA A 556 11.16 3.90 -16.03
N HIS A 557 12.36 4.46 -16.13
CA HIS A 557 13.59 3.71 -16.46
C HIS A 557 14.22 3.01 -15.25
N SER A 558 13.52 2.94 -14.11
CA SER A 558 13.98 2.24 -12.92
C SER A 558 12.99 1.15 -12.52
N SER A 559 13.48 -0.08 -12.33
CA SER A 559 12.63 -1.20 -11.87
C SER A 559 12.14 -1.05 -10.43
N PHE A 560 12.80 -0.22 -9.60
CA PHE A 560 12.41 0.07 -8.22
C PHE A 560 10.98 0.64 -8.14
N PRO A 561 10.67 1.79 -8.76
CA PRO A 561 9.34 2.37 -8.69
C PRO A 561 8.28 1.53 -9.40
N TRP A 562 8.63 0.73 -10.40
CA TRP A 562 7.66 -0.20 -11.01
C TRP A 562 7.23 -1.31 -10.05
N ASN A 563 8.15 -1.94 -9.32
CA ASN A 563 7.74 -2.90 -8.29
C ASN A 563 6.89 -2.22 -7.20
N VAL A 564 7.23 -0.98 -6.80
CA VAL A 564 6.43 -0.21 -5.84
C VAL A 564 5.01 0.05 -6.37
N ALA A 565 4.90 0.54 -7.60
CA ALA A 565 3.65 0.93 -8.21
C ALA A 565 2.76 -0.29 -8.52
N LEU A 566 3.30 -1.39 -9.05
CA LEU A 566 2.54 -2.60 -9.36
C LEU A 566 1.97 -3.26 -8.10
N ARG A 567 2.74 -3.32 -7.01
CA ARG A 567 2.25 -3.77 -5.70
C ARG A 567 1.11 -2.91 -5.17
N ARG A 568 1.25 -1.59 -5.29
CA ARG A 568 0.19 -0.65 -4.88
C ARG A 568 -1.04 -0.76 -5.78
N HIS A 569 -0.85 -1.07 -7.06
CA HIS A 569 -1.92 -1.23 -8.04
C HIS A 569 -2.85 -2.42 -7.73
N GLU A 570 -2.41 -3.43 -6.97
CA GLU A 570 -3.29 -4.49 -6.45
C GLU A 570 -4.45 -3.93 -5.59
N LEU A 571 -4.28 -2.72 -5.03
CA LEU A 571 -5.29 -2.01 -4.23
C LEU A 571 -6.00 -0.90 -5.02
N SER A 572 -5.66 -0.72 -6.29
CA SER A 572 -6.27 0.30 -7.14
C SER A 572 -7.69 -0.10 -7.52
N SER A 573 -8.54 0.91 -7.65
CA SER A 573 -9.86 0.80 -8.26
C SER A 573 -9.82 0.62 -9.78
N TYR A 574 -8.66 0.86 -10.41
CA TYR A 574 -8.46 0.65 -11.84
C TYR A 574 -7.98 -0.77 -12.12
N GLU A 575 -8.56 -1.41 -13.14
CA GLU A 575 -8.17 -2.76 -13.56
C GLU A 575 -6.93 -2.76 -14.46
N SER A 576 -6.75 -1.71 -15.28
CA SER A 576 -5.62 -1.58 -16.20
C SER A 576 -4.50 -0.74 -15.60
N ILE A 577 -3.26 -1.20 -15.85
CA ILE A 577 -2.05 -0.52 -15.38
C ILE A 577 -1.93 0.90 -15.94
N ALA A 578 -2.29 1.14 -17.22
CA ALA A 578 -2.27 2.47 -17.81
C ALA A 578 -3.64 3.16 -17.74
N ASN A 579 -3.65 4.40 -17.21
CA ASN A 579 -4.86 5.16 -16.88
C ASN A 579 -4.55 6.65 -16.62
N GLU A 580 -5.60 7.45 -16.40
CA GLU A 580 -5.55 8.90 -16.14
C GLU A 580 -4.66 9.75 -17.08
N GLY A 581 -4.75 9.52 -18.39
CA GLY A 581 -4.14 10.42 -19.38
C GLY A 581 -2.64 10.23 -19.60
N THR A 582 -2.08 9.11 -19.15
CA THR A 582 -0.78 8.58 -19.59
C THR A 582 -0.94 7.17 -20.17
N ASP A 583 0.03 6.77 -21.00
CA ASP A 583 0.21 5.43 -21.55
C ASP A 583 1.26 4.60 -20.75
N LEU A 584 1.67 5.13 -19.59
CA LEU A 584 2.37 4.46 -18.49
C LEU A 584 1.42 4.25 -17.29
N LEU A 585 1.95 3.76 -16.16
CA LEU A 585 1.14 3.54 -14.96
C LEU A 585 0.77 4.84 -14.25
N ARG A 586 -0.53 5.12 -14.07
CA ARG A 586 -1.00 6.26 -13.27
C ARG A 586 -2.40 6.05 -12.71
N ASP A 587 -2.46 5.55 -11.49
CA ASP A 587 -3.69 5.37 -10.75
C ASP A 587 -3.84 6.38 -9.60
N GLU A 588 -4.84 6.19 -8.76
CA GLU A 588 -5.11 7.04 -7.60
C GLU A 588 -4.03 6.94 -6.51
N LEU A 589 -3.16 5.93 -6.57
CA LEU A 589 -2.15 5.61 -5.57
C LEU A 589 -0.73 5.93 -6.05
N SER A 590 -0.45 5.75 -7.34
CA SER A 590 0.89 5.63 -7.88
C SER A 590 0.99 6.25 -9.27
N VAL A 591 2.14 6.88 -9.55
CA VAL A 591 2.46 7.43 -10.87
C VAL A 591 3.86 7.01 -11.29
N ILE A 592 3.97 6.42 -12.47
CA ILE A 592 5.23 6.31 -13.19
C ILE A 592 5.38 7.54 -14.09
N MET A 593 6.48 8.25 -13.88
CA MET A 593 6.75 9.57 -14.45
C MET A 593 6.77 9.54 -15.99
N GLY A 594 6.07 10.48 -16.63
CA GLY A 594 6.09 10.66 -18.08
C GLY A 594 5.06 9.86 -18.87
N LYS A 595 5.33 9.72 -20.17
CA LYS A 595 4.60 8.96 -21.18
C LYS A 595 5.57 8.10 -21.99
N ARG A 596 5.10 7.11 -22.75
CA ARG A 596 5.96 6.28 -23.61
C ARG A 596 6.79 7.11 -24.58
N SER A 597 6.25 8.22 -25.09
CA SER A 597 6.98 9.15 -25.97
C SER A 597 8.15 9.88 -25.30
N ASP A 598 8.21 9.94 -23.96
CA ASP A 598 9.32 10.56 -23.22
C ASP A 598 10.52 9.60 -23.07
N TYR A 599 10.42 8.35 -23.55
CA TYR A 599 11.43 7.31 -23.39
C TYR A 599 11.73 6.62 -24.73
N HIS A 600 13.01 6.38 -25.02
CA HIS A 600 13.43 5.69 -26.26
C HIS A 600 12.91 4.26 -26.35
N HIS A 601 13.01 3.53 -25.24
CA HIS A 601 12.36 2.26 -25.00
C HIS A 601 11.96 2.24 -23.53
N ILE A 602 10.86 1.57 -23.24
CA ILE A 602 10.49 1.26 -21.87
C ILE A 602 10.63 -0.23 -21.74
N ASP A 603 11.51 -0.62 -20.83
CA ASP A 603 11.58 -1.99 -20.35
C ASP A 603 10.17 -2.45 -20.01
N PRO A 604 9.80 -3.69 -20.33
CA PRO A 604 8.44 -4.20 -20.18
C PRO A 604 8.08 -4.47 -18.71
N PHE A 605 8.48 -3.59 -17.80
CA PHE A 605 8.25 -3.69 -16.37
C PHE A 605 6.78 -3.91 -16.01
N ALA A 606 5.86 -3.28 -16.74
CA ALA A 606 4.42 -3.43 -16.52
C ALA A 606 3.91 -4.87 -16.75
N THR A 607 4.52 -5.61 -17.68
CA THR A 607 4.09 -6.97 -18.08
C THR A 607 5.06 -8.06 -17.61
N GLY A 608 6.29 -7.68 -17.29
CA GLY A 608 7.38 -8.57 -16.95
C GLY A 608 7.70 -8.63 -15.46
N LEU A 609 7.14 -7.78 -14.60
CA LEU A 609 7.39 -7.83 -13.15
C LEU A 609 6.19 -8.33 -12.37
N TRP A 610 6.42 -9.25 -11.43
CA TRP A 610 5.39 -9.61 -10.45
C TRP A 610 5.30 -8.52 -9.37
N PRO A 611 4.09 -8.10 -8.97
CA PRO A 611 3.91 -7.15 -7.88
C PRO A 611 4.56 -7.65 -6.59
#